data_AF-A0A093JC69-F1
#
_entry.id   AF-A0A093JC69-F1
#
_cell.length_a   1.000
_cell.length_b   1.000
_cell.length_c   1.000
_cell.angle_alpha   90.00
_cell.angle_beta   90.00
_cell.angle_gamma   90.00
#
_symmetry.space_group_name_H-M   'P 1'
#
loop_
_entity.id
_entity.type
_entity.pdbx_description
1 polymer ?
#
loop_
_entity_poly.entity_id
_entity_poly.type
_entity_poly.pdbx_seq_one_letter_code
_entity_poly.pdbx_strand_id
1 'polypeptide(L)'
;LFSFSAQIEVIPCKICGDKSSGIHYGVITCEGCKGFFRRSQQNNASYSCPRQRNCLIDRTNRNRCQHCRLQKCLALGMSRDAVKFGRMSKKQRDSLYAEVQKHQQRLQEQRQQQSGEAEALARVYSNSISNGLSNLNNETGSTYSNGHVIDLPKSEGYYNVDSAQPSPDQSGLDMTGIKQIKQEPIYDLTSVPNLFTYSSFNNGQLAPGISMTEIDRIAQNIIKSHLETCQYTMEELHQLAWQTHTYEEIKVYQSKTREALWQQCAIQITHAIQYVVEFAKRITGFMELCQNDQILLLKSGCLEVVLVRMCRAFNPLNNTVLFEGKYGGMQMFKALGSDDLVNEAFDFAKNLCSLQLTEEEIALFSSAVLISPGNYSLQTPQ
;
A
#
# COMPACT_ATOMS: atom_id res chain seq x y z
N LEU A 1 1.92 -5.68 -30.32
CA LEU A 1 1.98 -4.56 -29.36
C LEU A 1 0.56 -4.04 -29.12
N PHE A 2 -0.19 -4.66 -28.19
CA PHE A 2 -1.49 -4.12 -27.76
C PHE A 2 -1.23 -3.01 -26.73
N SER A 3 -1.80 -1.82 -26.96
CA SER A 3 -1.63 -0.68 -26.07
C SER A 3 -2.23 -0.97 -24.70
N PHE A 4 -1.47 -0.74 -23.63
CA PHE A 4 -1.86 -0.97 -22.23
C PHE A 4 -3.18 -0.27 -21.85
N SER A 5 -3.50 0.86 -22.49
CA SER A 5 -4.77 1.56 -22.30
C SER A 5 -5.99 0.73 -22.71
N ALA A 6 -5.87 -0.15 -23.72
CA ALA A 6 -6.99 -0.96 -24.20
C ALA A 6 -7.39 -2.08 -23.23
N GLN A 7 -6.48 -2.51 -22.34
CA GLN A 7 -6.74 -3.59 -21.37
C GLN A 7 -7.46 -3.08 -20.11
N ILE A 8 -7.33 -1.80 -19.78
CA ILE A 8 -7.99 -1.20 -18.60
C ILE A 8 -9.47 -0.90 -18.87
N GLU A 9 -9.86 -0.67 -20.13
CA GLU A 9 -11.25 -0.42 -20.52
C GLU A 9 -12.21 -1.57 -20.15
N VAL A 10 -11.67 -2.76 -19.90
CA VAL A 10 -12.42 -3.96 -19.51
C VAL A 10 -12.85 -3.91 -18.04
N ILE A 11 -12.18 -3.14 -17.18
CA ILE A 11 -12.55 -3.04 -15.75
C ILE A 11 -13.49 -1.85 -15.55
N PRO A 12 -14.68 -2.02 -14.95
CA PRO A 12 -15.60 -0.91 -14.69
C PRO A 12 -15.07 0.03 -13.60
N CYS A 13 -15.46 1.30 -13.68
CA CYS A 13 -15.03 2.36 -12.78
C CYS A 13 -15.42 2.00 -11.35
N LYS A 14 -14.45 1.93 -10.44
CA LYS A 14 -14.69 1.50 -9.04
C LYS A 14 -15.64 2.44 -8.28
N ILE A 15 -15.82 3.68 -8.75
CA ILE A 15 -16.69 4.67 -8.11
C ILE A 15 -18.16 4.51 -8.54
N CYS A 16 -18.42 4.43 -9.85
CA CYS A 16 -19.78 4.51 -10.41
C CYS A 16 -20.15 3.38 -11.38
N GLY A 17 -19.25 2.44 -11.65
CA GLY A 17 -19.49 1.30 -12.55
C GLY A 17 -19.47 1.63 -14.05
N ASP A 18 -19.26 2.89 -14.44
CA ASP A 18 -19.14 3.31 -15.85
C ASP A 18 -17.84 2.81 -16.51
N LYS A 19 -17.72 2.91 -17.84
CA LYS A 19 -16.51 2.49 -18.57
C LYS A 19 -15.28 3.25 -18.06
N SER A 20 -14.25 2.51 -17.62
CA SER A 20 -13.00 3.13 -17.14
C SER A 20 -12.14 3.61 -18.29
N SER A 21 -11.40 4.69 -18.05
CA SER A 21 -10.42 5.23 -19.01
C SER A 21 -8.97 5.05 -18.56
N GLY A 22 -8.74 4.54 -17.34
CA GLY A 22 -7.41 4.38 -16.78
C GLY A 22 -7.39 4.38 -15.26
N ILE A 23 -6.19 4.42 -14.70
CA ILE A 23 -5.96 4.67 -13.29
C ILE A 23 -5.74 6.16 -13.12
N HIS A 24 -6.61 6.79 -12.34
CA HIS A 24 -6.53 8.22 -12.04
C HIS A 24 -6.49 8.40 -10.53
N TYR A 25 -5.52 9.17 -10.05
CA TYR A 25 -5.35 9.43 -8.62
C TYR A 25 -5.23 8.15 -7.77
N GLY A 26 -4.65 7.07 -8.34
CA GLY A 26 -4.45 5.79 -7.66
C GLY A 26 -5.56 4.75 -7.82
N VAL A 27 -6.70 5.09 -8.45
CA VAL A 27 -7.85 4.18 -8.59
C VAL A 27 -8.31 4.08 -10.04
N ILE A 28 -8.73 2.88 -10.46
CA ILE A 28 -9.34 2.65 -11.78
C ILE A 28 -10.68 3.39 -11.85
N THR A 29 -10.75 4.42 -12.71
CA THR A 29 -11.93 5.27 -12.80
C THR A 29 -12.24 5.69 -14.24
N CYS A 30 -13.48 6.13 -14.46
CA CYS A 30 -13.92 6.81 -15.69
C CYS A 30 -13.50 8.29 -15.69
N GLU A 31 -13.45 8.92 -16.86
CA GLU A 31 -13.15 10.37 -16.99
C GLU A 31 -14.10 11.25 -16.16
N GLY A 32 -15.36 10.85 -16.00
CA GLY A 32 -16.33 11.59 -15.19
C GLY A 32 -15.96 11.66 -13.70
N CYS A 33 -15.45 10.57 -13.11
CA CYS A 33 -15.06 10.53 -11.70
C CYS A 33 -13.67 11.13 -11.47
N LYS A 34 -12.75 10.98 -12.43
CA LYS A 34 -11.46 11.70 -12.47
C LYS A 34 -11.68 13.21 -12.44
N GLY A 35 -12.49 13.73 -13.36
CA GLY A 35 -12.76 15.17 -13.46
C GLY A 35 -13.50 15.71 -12.23
N PHE A 36 -14.44 14.94 -11.69
CA PHE A 36 -15.11 15.27 -10.43
C PHE A 36 -14.12 15.39 -9.27
N PHE A 37 -13.30 14.35 -9.03
CA PHE A 37 -12.33 14.34 -7.93
C PHE A 37 -11.33 15.49 -8.03
N ARG A 38 -10.81 15.77 -9.24
CA ARG A 38 -9.91 16.90 -9.49
C ARG A 38 -10.51 18.24 -9.05
N ARG A 39 -11.76 18.52 -9.46
CA ARG A 39 -12.45 19.78 -9.10
C ARG A 39 -12.74 19.87 -7.61
N SER A 40 -13.17 18.78 -7.00
CA SER A 40 -13.49 18.74 -5.57
C SER A 40 -12.26 18.98 -4.69
N GLN A 41 -11.09 18.49 -5.11
CA GLN A 41 -9.83 18.63 -4.39
C GLN A 41 -9.10 19.95 -4.67
N GLN A 42 -9.28 20.57 -5.84
CA GLN A 42 -8.69 21.88 -6.16
C GLN A 42 -9.39 23.03 -5.43
N ASN A 43 -10.71 22.96 -5.32
CA ASN A 43 -11.51 24.04 -4.71
C ASN A 43 -11.85 23.78 -3.22
N ASN A 44 -11.25 22.75 -2.62
CA ASN A 44 -11.56 22.28 -1.27
C ASN A 44 -13.07 22.19 -1.00
N ALA A 45 -13.81 21.65 -1.98
CA ALA A 45 -15.27 21.77 -2.03
C ALA A 45 -15.93 21.00 -0.88
N SER A 46 -16.66 21.70 -0.03
CA SER A 46 -17.51 21.10 1.00
C SER A 46 -18.89 20.80 0.44
N TYR A 47 -19.19 19.53 0.22
CA TYR A 47 -20.51 19.10 -0.24
C TYR A 47 -21.35 18.60 0.95
N SER A 48 -22.64 18.85 0.94
CA SER A 48 -23.59 18.28 1.91
C SER A 48 -24.41 17.16 1.28
N CYS A 49 -24.70 16.11 2.05
CA CYS A 49 -25.59 15.05 1.60
C CYS A 49 -27.05 15.46 1.88
N PRO A 50 -27.97 15.39 0.90
CA PRO A 50 -29.39 15.66 1.11
C PRO A 50 -30.14 14.49 1.80
N ARG A 51 -29.43 13.40 2.14
CA ARG A 51 -29.95 12.18 2.76
C ARG A 51 -29.03 11.77 3.92
N GLN A 52 -29.07 10.50 4.32
CA GLN A 52 -28.30 9.93 5.45
C GLN A 52 -26.83 9.60 5.12
N ARG A 53 -26.16 10.38 4.25
CA ARG A 53 -24.74 10.19 3.87
C ARG A 53 -24.34 8.80 3.34
N ASN A 54 -25.31 7.97 2.92
CA ASN A 54 -25.07 6.62 2.38
C ASN A 54 -25.71 6.41 0.99
N CYS A 55 -25.60 7.40 0.11
CA CYS A 55 -26.16 7.30 -1.24
C CYS A 55 -25.37 6.27 -2.07
N LEU A 56 -26.07 5.29 -2.67
CA LEU A 56 -25.50 4.43 -3.69
C LEU A 56 -25.08 5.26 -4.91
N ILE A 57 -23.84 5.03 -5.39
CA ILE A 57 -23.24 5.73 -6.53
C ILE A 57 -23.08 4.77 -7.70
N ASP A 58 -23.85 5.00 -8.77
CA ASP A 58 -23.86 4.26 -10.03
C ASP A 58 -23.79 5.20 -11.24
N ARG A 59 -23.77 4.64 -12.47
CA ARG A 59 -23.60 5.41 -13.71
C ARG A 59 -24.69 6.47 -13.88
N THR A 60 -25.93 6.16 -13.48
CA THR A 60 -27.10 7.01 -13.71
C THR A 60 -27.28 8.07 -12.61
N ASN A 61 -26.89 7.74 -11.38
CA ASN A 61 -27.18 8.55 -10.20
C ASN A 61 -25.96 9.25 -9.60
N ARG A 62 -24.75 9.06 -10.16
CA ARG A 62 -23.49 9.64 -9.65
C ARG A 62 -23.50 11.16 -9.48
N ASN A 63 -24.40 11.88 -10.14
CA ASN A 63 -24.52 13.33 -10.00
C ASN A 63 -25.53 13.77 -8.91
N ARG A 64 -26.34 12.84 -8.36
CA ARG A 64 -27.39 13.16 -7.36
C ARG A 64 -26.86 13.56 -5.99
N CYS A 65 -25.68 13.07 -5.61
CA CYS A 65 -25.07 13.42 -4.31
C CYS A 65 -23.55 13.52 -4.43
N GLN A 66 -23.07 14.76 -4.50
CA GLN A 66 -21.64 15.06 -4.60
C GLN A 66 -20.87 14.66 -3.32
N HIS A 67 -21.46 14.83 -2.13
CA HIS A 67 -20.86 14.38 -0.86
C HIS A 67 -20.55 12.88 -0.89
N CYS A 68 -21.54 12.02 -1.14
CA CYS A 68 -21.34 10.58 -1.12
C CYS A 68 -20.44 10.10 -2.25
N ARG A 69 -20.46 10.78 -3.41
CA ARG A 69 -19.52 10.50 -4.50
C ARG A 69 -18.08 10.81 -4.10
N LEU A 70 -17.83 11.97 -3.49
CA LEU A 70 -16.48 12.37 -3.04
C LEU A 70 -15.99 11.46 -1.91
N GLN A 71 -16.84 11.18 -0.94
CA GLN A 71 -16.53 10.24 0.15
C GLN A 71 -16.17 8.86 -0.39
N LYS A 72 -16.93 8.35 -1.38
CA LYS A 72 -16.59 7.08 -2.04
C LYS A 72 -15.25 7.13 -2.79
N CYS A 73 -14.92 8.25 -3.43
CA CYS A 73 -13.60 8.43 -4.05
C CYS A 73 -12.47 8.32 -3.02
N LEU A 74 -12.59 9.03 -1.89
CA LEU A 74 -11.58 9.04 -0.83
C LEU A 74 -11.48 7.68 -0.13
N ALA A 75 -12.60 7.06 0.20
CA ALA A 75 -12.66 5.76 0.86
C ALA A 75 -12.03 4.63 0.01
N LEU A 76 -12.12 4.74 -1.33
CA LEU A 76 -11.48 3.80 -2.25
C LEU A 76 -10.02 4.18 -2.59
N GLY A 77 -9.47 5.21 -1.96
CA GLY A 77 -8.07 5.57 -2.05
C GLY A 77 -7.69 6.55 -3.16
N MET A 78 -8.64 7.32 -3.72
CA MET A 78 -8.27 8.41 -4.64
C MET A 78 -7.52 9.50 -3.87
N SER A 79 -6.31 9.85 -4.32
CA SER A 79 -5.46 10.87 -3.69
C SER A 79 -4.70 11.73 -4.72
N ARG A 80 -4.48 13.01 -4.39
CA ARG A 80 -3.66 13.92 -5.21
C ARG A 80 -2.19 13.48 -5.27
N ASP A 81 -1.69 12.91 -4.19
CA ASP A 81 -0.28 12.50 -4.09
C ASP A 81 0.03 11.25 -4.90
N ALA A 82 -1.00 10.46 -5.24
CA ALA A 82 -0.87 9.29 -6.10
C ALA A 82 -0.50 9.64 -7.56
N VAL A 83 -0.63 10.91 -7.98
CA VAL A 83 -0.28 11.37 -9.34
C VAL A 83 1.24 11.56 -9.52
N LYS A 84 2.00 11.72 -8.42
CA LYS A 84 3.47 11.91 -8.47
C LYS A 84 4.22 10.67 -8.98
N PHE A 85 3.57 9.50 -8.98
CA PHE A 85 4.12 8.26 -9.53
C PHE A 85 3.68 8.08 -11.00
N GLY A 86 4.21 8.92 -11.89
CA GLY A 86 3.91 8.88 -13.34
C GLY A 86 4.27 7.57 -14.06
N ARG A 87 4.84 6.58 -13.36
CA ARG A 87 5.03 5.21 -13.83
C ARG A 87 4.61 4.24 -12.72
N MET A 88 3.58 3.46 -12.98
CA MET A 88 3.12 2.44 -12.03
C MET A 88 4.20 1.40 -11.79
N SER A 89 4.36 1.03 -10.52
CA SER A 89 5.27 -0.06 -10.12
C SER A 89 4.90 -1.35 -10.83
N LYS A 90 5.91 -2.21 -11.07
CA LYS A 90 5.69 -3.52 -11.69
C LYS A 90 4.64 -4.34 -10.92
N LYS A 91 4.67 -4.29 -9.59
CA LYS A 91 3.69 -4.95 -8.69
C LYS A 91 2.26 -4.45 -8.91
N GLN A 92 2.05 -3.13 -9.00
CA GLN A 92 0.72 -2.56 -9.30
C GLN A 92 0.25 -2.92 -10.70
N ARG A 93 1.16 -2.94 -11.68
CA ARG A 93 0.87 -3.35 -13.05
C ARG A 93 0.45 -4.81 -13.12
N ASP A 94 1.19 -5.71 -12.46
CA ASP A 94 0.93 -7.14 -12.44
C ASP A 94 -0.37 -7.47 -11.68
N SER A 95 -0.64 -6.76 -10.58
CA SER A 95 -1.94 -6.85 -9.87
C SER A 95 -3.10 -6.41 -10.74
N LEU A 96 -2.91 -5.35 -11.53
CA LEU A 96 -3.93 -4.87 -12.48
C LEU A 96 -4.18 -5.91 -13.57
N TYR A 97 -3.11 -6.50 -14.12
CA TYR A 97 -3.19 -7.56 -15.10
C TYR A 97 -3.96 -8.78 -14.58
N ALA A 98 -3.68 -9.20 -13.35
CA ALA A 98 -4.41 -10.28 -12.70
C ALA A 98 -5.91 -9.95 -12.54
N GLU A 99 -6.23 -8.70 -12.18
CA GLU A 99 -7.63 -8.28 -12.04
C GLU A 99 -8.36 -8.17 -13.38
N VAL A 100 -7.68 -7.74 -14.45
CA VAL A 100 -8.19 -7.77 -15.84
C VAL A 100 -8.50 -9.20 -16.26
N GLN A 101 -7.55 -10.14 -16.06
CA GLN A 101 -7.75 -11.55 -16.41
C GLN A 101 -8.94 -12.17 -15.65
N LYS A 102 -9.04 -11.92 -14.34
CA LYS A 102 -10.15 -12.38 -13.52
C LYS A 102 -11.50 -11.79 -13.94
N HIS A 103 -11.52 -10.57 -14.47
CA HIS A 103 -12.77 -9.98 -14.98
C HIS A 103 -13.14 -10.55 -16.36
N GLN A 104 -12.15 -10.79 -17.23
CA GLN A 104 -12.37 -11.43 -18.53
C GLN A 104 -12.88 -12.87 -18.40
N GLN A 105 -12.33 -13.65 -17.46
CA GLN A 105 -12.82 -14.99 -17.14
C GLN A 105 -14.28 -14.97 -16.69
N ARG A 106 -14.65 -14.07 -15.76
CA ARG A 106 -16.05 -13.90 -15.34
C ARG A 106 -16.99 -13.50 -16.48
N LEU A 107 -16.53 -12.65 -17.41
CA LEU A 107 -17.31 -12.27 -18.61
C LEU A 107 -17.41 -13.41 -19.63
N GLN A 108 -16.46 -14.35 -19.66
CA GLN A 108 -16.53 -15.56 -20.48
C GLN A 108 -17.48 -16.59 -19.85
N GLU A 109 -17.41 -16.79 -18.54
CA GLU A 109 -18.33 -17.65 -17.78
C GLU A 109 -19.78 -17.16 -17.91
N GLN A 110 -20.03 -15.86 -17.79
CA GLN A 110 -21.36 -15.28 -18.02
C GLN A 110 -21.83 -15.45 -19.47
N ARG A 111 -20.92 -15.37 -20.46
CA ARG A 111 -21.25 -15.64 -21.87
C ARG A 111 -21.51 -17.11 -22.14
N GLN A 112 -20.81 -18.02 -21.48
CA GLN A 112 -21.04 -19.47 -21.58
C GLN A 112 -22.34 -19.87 -20.88
N GLN A 113 -22.73 -19.19 -19.80
CA GLN A 113 -24.05 -19.36 -19.20
C GLN A 113 -25.17 -18.83 -20.11
N GLN A 114 -24.99 -17.66 -20.75
CA GLN A 114 -25.96 -17.16 -21.74
C GLN A 114 -25.99 -17.98 -23.04
N SER A 115 -24.86 -18.52 -23.51
CA SER A 115 -24.84 -19.42 -24.67
C SER A 115 -25.39 -20.79 -24.31
N GLY A 116 -25.16 -21.28 -23.09
CA GLY A 116 -25.75 -22.51 -22.55
C GLY A 116 -27.25 -22.39 -22.36
N GLU A 117 -27.76 -21.23 -21.94
CA GLU A 117 -29.21 -20.94 -21.91
C GLU A 117 -29.80 -20.82 -23.32
N ALA A 118 -29.10 -20.18 -24.28
CA ALA A 118 -29.53 -20.12 -25.68
C ALA A 118 -29.47 -21.48 -26.40
N GLU A 119 -28.48 -22.31 -26.09
CA GLU A 119 -28.32 -23.68 -26.61
C GLU A 119 -29.28 -24.65 -25.92
N ALA A 120 -29.58 -24.46 -24.64
CA ALA A 120 -30.65 -25.18 -23.93
C ALA A 120 -32.03 -24.78 -24.48
N LEU A 121 -32.29 -23.49 -24.74
CA LEU A 121 -33.50 -23.01 -25.43
C LEU A 121 -33.59 -23.57 -26.86
N ALA A 122 -32.49 -23.64 -27.60
CA ALA A 122 -32.44 -24.25 -28.94
C ALA A 122 -32.67 -25.76 -28.90
N ARG A 123 -32.15 -26.49 -27.89
CA ARG A 123 -32.44 -27.93 -27.70
C ARG A 123 -33.88 -28.18 -27.28
N VAL A 124 -34.48 -27.30 -26.48
CA VAL A 124 -35.92 -27.39 -26.14
C VAL A 124 -36.79 -27.10 -27.36
N TYR A 125 -36.43 -26.10 -28.19
CA TYR A 125 -37.11 -25.82 -29.47
C TYR A 125 -36.85 -26.87 -30.57
N SER A 126 -35.73 -27.61 -30.52
CA SER A 126 -35.40 -28.68 -31.45
C SER A 126 -36.05 -30.02 -31.04
N ASN A 127 -36.17 -30.28 -29.73
CA ASN A 127 -36.89 -31.43 -29.19
C ASN A 127 -38.41 -31.30 -29.29
N SER A 128 -38.96 -30.10 -29.44
CA SER A 128 -40.38 -29.91 -29.76
C SER A 128 -40.70 -30.12 -31.26
N ILE A 129 -39.70 -30.30 -32.12
CA ILE A 129 -39.87 -30.59 -33.56
C ILE A 129 -39.48 -32.04 -33.92
N SER A 130 -38.99 -32.85 -32.97
CA SER A 130 -38.61 -34.25 -33.24
C SER A 130 -39.75 -35.26 -33.05
N ASN A 131 -40.93 -34.82 -32.62
CA ASN A 131 -42.14 -35.65 -32.55
C ASN A 131 -43.23 -35.10 -33.48
N GLY A 132 -43.00 -35.19 -34.78
CA GLY A 132 -44.02 -34.97 -35.79
C GLY A 132 -43.47 -34.73 -37.18
N LEU A 133 -43.78 -35.66 -38.09
CA LEU A 133 -43.65 -35.57 -39.55
C LEU A 133 -42.29 -35.93 -40.19
N SER A 134 -42.06 -37.24 -40.26
CA SER A 134 -41.62 -37.88 -41.48
C SER A 134 -42.62 -37.63 -42.63
N ASN A 135 -42.26 -36.77 -43.59
CA ASN A 135 -42.58 -36.81 -45.03
C ASN A 135 -42.56 -35.39 -45.62
N LEU A 136 -41.57 -35.09 -46.47
CA LEU A 136 -41.72 -34.71 -47.89
C LEU A 136 -40.42 -34.06 -48.41
N ASN A 137 -39.99 -34.55 -49.57
CA ASN A 137 -38.90 -34.05 -50.39
C ASN A 137 -39.22 -32.71 -51.08
N ASN A 138 -38.13 -32.08 -51.56
CA ASN A 138 -37.96 -31.25 -52.75
C ASN A 138 -38.29 -29.73 -52.76
N GLU A 139 -37.21 -29.00 -53.08
CA GLU A 139 -37.06 -27.91 -54.07
C GLU A 139 -37.74 -26.54 -53.88
N THR A 140 -37.03 -25.52 -54.42
CA THR A 140 -37.38 -24.10 -54.65
C THR A 140 -37.41 -23.21 -53.39
N GLY A 141 -37.03 -21.93 -53.38
CA GLY A 141 -36.72 -20.91 -54.39
C GLY A 141 -36.96 -19.53 -53.74
N SER A 142 -36.11 -18.55 -54.06
CA SER A 142 -36.16 -17.08 -53.87
C SER A 142 -37.31 -16.32 -53.13
N THR A 143 -36.88 -15.18 -52.53
CA THR A 143 -37.48 -13.81 -52.53
C THR A 143 -38.58 -13.35 -51.53
N TYR A 144 -38.49 -12.02 -51.24
CA TYR A 144 -39.45 -11.04 -50.64
C TYR A 144 -39.46 -10.94 -49.09
N SER A 145 -39.24 -9.82 -48.38
CA SER A 145 -39.54 -8.36 -48.43
C SER A 145 -40.74 -7.92 -47.55
N ASN A 146 -40.60 -6.72 -46.96
CA ASN A 146 -41.51 -5.92 -46.07
C ASN A 146 -41.44 -6.20 -44.56
N GLY A 147 -41.42 -5.22 -43.64
CA GLY A 147 -41.64 -3.77 -43.73
C GLY A 147 -42.52 -3.26 -42.56
N HIS A 148 -42.33 -2.00 -42.12
CA HIS A 148 -43.05 -1.17 -41.10
C HIS A 148 -42.49 -1.20 -39.66
N VAL A 149 -41.95 -0.13 -39.03
CA VAL A 149 -42.11 1.37 -38.94
C VAL A 149 -43.09 1.82 -37.83
N ILE A 150 -42.72 2.95 -37.19
CA ILE A 150 -43.45 3.94 -36.32
C ILE A 150 -42.78 4.02 -34.92
N ASP A 151 -42.45 5.16 -34.29
CA ASP A 151 -42.17 6.57 -34.65
C ASP A 151 -41.56 7.25 -33.40
N LEU A 152 -40.88 8.38 -33.60
CA LEU A 152 -40.37 9.33 -32.60
C LEU A 152 -41.49 10.32 -32.17
N PRO A 153 -41.33 11.14 -31.12
CA PRO A 153 -40.76 12.48 -31.36
C PRO A 153 -39.88 13.05 -30.24
N LYS A 154 -39.04 14.00 -30.70
CA LYS A 154 -38.16 14.93 -29.96
C LYS A 154 -38.94 16.07 -29.31
N SER A 155 -38.32 16.76 -28.35
CA SER A 155 -38.40 18.23 -28.29
C SER A 155 -37.17 18.85 -27.62
N GLU A 156 -36.71 19.96 -28.21
CA GLU A 156 -35.60 20.83 -27.82
C GLU A 156 -36.00 21.86 -26.75
N GLY A 157 -35.01 22.53 -26.14
CA GLY A 157 -35.25 23.73 -25.35
C GLY A 157 -33.98 24.34 -24.74
N TYR A 158 -33.72 25.59 -25.07
CA TYR A 158 -32.53 26.42 -24.89
C TYR A 158 -32.48 27.24 -23.56
N TYR A 159 -31.34 27.94 -23.37
CA TYR A 159 -31.04 29.14 -22.53
C TYR A 159 -30.78 28.96 -21.01
N ASN A 160 -30.25 29.94 -20.28
CA ASN A 160 -28.96 30.65 -20.25
C ASN A 160 -28.90 31.41 -18.89
N VAL A 161 -27.70 31.62 -18.35
CA VAL A 161 -27.20 32.63 -17.37
C VAL A 161 -27.94 33.08 -16.08
N ASP A 162 -27.14 33.07 -15.00
CA ASP A 162 -26.76 34.18 -14.10
C ASP A 162 -27.35 34.41 -12.69
N SER A 163 -26.38 34.60 -11.78
CA SER A 163 -26.26 35.57 -10.68
C SER A 163 -27.32 35.68 -9.57
N ALA A 164 -26.88 35.44 -8.32
CA ALA A 164 -26.98 36.41 -7.21
C ALA A 164 -26.33 35.87 -5.91
N GLN A 165 -25.38 36.64 -5.37
CA GLN A 165 -25.00 36.73 -3.95
C GLN A 165 -26.19 37.30 -3.13
N PRO A 166 -26.33 37.06 -1.80
CA PRO A 166 -25.44 37.69 -0.80
C PRO A 166 -25.15 36.90 0.50
N SER A 167 -24.08 37.34 1.18
CA SER A 167 -23.77 37.24 2.63
C SER A 167 -24.80 38.03 3.49
N PRO A 168 -24.68 38.26 4.83
CA PRO A 168 -23.60 37.96 5.79
C PRO A 168 -24.03 37.60 7.26
N ASP A 169 -23.02 37.46 8.13
CA ASP A 169 -23.00 37.81 9.58
C ASP A 169 -23.76 36.93 10.61
N GLN A 170 -23.37 36.76 11.89
CA GLN A 170 -22.27 37.22 12.74
C GLN A 170 -22.33 36.43 14.08
N SER A 171 -21.30 36.61 14.94
CA SER A 171 -21.21 36.34 16.40
C SER A 171 -20.91 34.88 16.83
N GLY A 172 -20.04 34.59 17.80
CA GLY A 172 -19.22 35.42 18.70
C GLY A 172 -18.92 34.65 20.01
N LEU A 173 -17.67 34.72 20.46
CA LEU A 173 -17.16 34.63 21.85
C LEU A 173 -16.93 33.27 22.56
N ASP A 174 -15.63 33.06 22.87
CA ASP A 174 -14.94 32.63 24.10
C ASP A 174 -15.60 31.68 25.13
N MET A 175 -14.80 30.71 25.62
CA MET A 175 -14.41 30.66 27.05
C MET A 175 -13.25 29.66 27.33
N THR A 176 -12.32 30.10 28.18
CA THR A 176 -11.24 29.32 28.79
C THR A 176 -11.68 28.70 30.12
N GLY A 177 -11.12 27.56 30.53
CA GLY A 177 -11.39 26.98 31.86
C GLY A 177 -10.67 25.65 32.14
N ILE A 178 -9.64 25.71 32.98
CA ILE A 178 -8.79 24.62 33.49
C ILE A 178 -9.51 23.83 34.61
N LYS A 179 -9.30 22.50 34.70
CA LYS A 179 -8.84 21.78 35.93
C LYS A 179 -8.69 20.25 35.77
N GLN A 180 -7.44 19.83 35.93
CA GLN A 180 -6.87 18.59 36.51
C GLN A 180 -7.79 17.46 37.00
N ILE A 181 -7.50 16.23 36.55
CA ILE A 181 -7.39 15.05 37.42
C ILE A 181 -6.09 14.31 37.07
N LYS A 182 -5.34 14.01 38.12
CA LYS A 182 -3.99 13.43 38.18
C LYS A 182 -4.11 11.89 38.22
N GLN A 183 -3.36 11.17 37.38
CA GLN A 183 -2.98 9.77 37.62
C GLN A 183 -1.52 9.59 37.16
N GLU A 184 -0.71 9.09 38.08
CA GLU A 184 0.75 9.04 38.06
C GLU A 184 1.29 7.99 37.06
N PRO A 185 2.36 8.29 36.30
CA PRO A 185 3.16 7.29 35.62
C PRO A 185 4.38 6.86 36.45
N ILE A 186 4.51 5.56 36.66
CA ILE A 186 5.73 4.88 37.15
C ILE A 186 6.67 4.76 35.96
N TYR A 187 7.66 5.64 35.83
CA TYR A 187 9.12 5.40 35.79
C TYR A 187 9.79 6.76 35.59
N ASP A 188 10.41 7.26 36.67
CA ASP A 188 11.00 8.59 36.72
C ASP A 188 12.39 8.61 36.09
N LEU A 189 12.66 9.76 35.48
CA LEU A 189 13.84 10.16 34.76
C LEU A 189 15.02 10.30 35.74
N THR A 190 16.05 9.46 35.60
CA THR A 190 17.35 9.78 36.20
C THR A 190 18.18 10.56 35.19
N SER A 191 18.23 11.87 35.38
CA SER A 191 19.33 12.70 34.88
C SER A 191 20.60 12.24 35.60
N VAL A 192 21.53 11.62 34.86
CA VAL A 192 22.89 11.38 35.33
C VAL A 192 23.85 12.21 34.46
N PRO A 193 24.69 13.06 35.05
CA PRO A 193 25.47 14.05 34.33
C PRO A 193 26.72 13.43 33.69
N ASN A 194 27.07 13.92 32.49
CA ASN A 194 28.39 13.80 31.84
C ASN A 194 29.02 12.40 31.84
N LEU A 195 28.67 11.55 30.86
CA LEU A 195 29.43 10.33 30.56
C LEU A 195 30.15 10.33 29.20
N PHE A 196 30.39 11.50 28.62
CA PHE A 196 31.45 11.69 27.64
C PHE A 196 32.36 12.82 28.12
N THR A 197 33.27 12.51 29.04
CA THR A 197 34.55 13.21 29.00
C THR A 197 35.22 12.75 27.71
N TYR A 198 34.90 13.43 26.61
CA TYR A 198 35.76 13.40 25.44
C TYR A 198 37.13 13.82 25.94
N SER A 199 38.06 12.87 25.99
CA SER A 199 39.47 13.19 25.94
C SER A 199 39.61 14.21 24.82
N SER A 200 40.08 15.41 25.16
CA SER A 200 40.48 16.39 24.18
C SER A 200 41.47 15.69 23.25
N PHE A 201 41.00 15.31 22.06
CA PHE A 201 41.86 14.97 20.95
C PHE A 201 42.57 16.26 20.55
N ASN A 202 43.63 16.56 21.28
CA ASN A 202 44.62 17.52 20.87
C ASN A 202 45.32 16.90 19.65
N ASN A 203 45.03 17.46 18.48
CA ASN A 203 45.63 17.16 17.17
C ASN A 203 45.45 15.73 16.63
N GLY A 204 44.39 15.56 15.83
CA GLY A 204 44.32 14.57 14.76
C GLY A 204 43.46 15.12 13.64
N GLN A 205 44.08 15.73 12.64
CA GLN A 205 43.41 16.41 11.52
C GLN A 205 42.24 15.56 10.97
N LEU A 206 41.03 16.11 11.00
CA LEU A 206 39.99 15.70 10.05
C LEU A 206 40.59 15.80 8.65
N ALA A 207 40.23 14.86 7.77
CA ALA A 207 40.67 14.91 6.38
C ALA A 207 40.47 16.33 5.81
N PRO A 208 41.43 16.90 5.07
CA PRO A 208 41.38 18.29 4.65
C PRO A 208 40.10 18.56 3.84
N GLY A 209 39.18 19.33 4.43
CA GLY A 209 37.89 19.67 3.83
C GLY A 209 36.65 19.29 4.65
N ILE A 210 36.76 18.39 5.64
CA ILE A 210 35.60 17.95 6.44
C ILE A 210 35.43 18.84 7.67
N SER A 211 34.30 19.53 7.76
CA SER A 211 33.92 20.35 8.91
C SER A 211 33.03 19.58 9.90
N MET A 212 33.07 19.92 11.19
CA MET A 212 32.16 19.32 12.17
C MET A 212 30.68 19.51 11.82
N THR A 213 30.34 20.66 11.24
CA THR A 213 28.98 20.95 10.78
C THR A 213 28.52 20.03 9.66
N GLU A 214 29.45 19.54 8.83
CA GLU A 214 29.13 18.57 7.78
C GLU A 214 28.89 17.17 8.34
N ILE A 215 29.67 16.74 9.33
CA ILE A 215 29.46 15.48 10.04
C ILE A 215 28.10 15.48 10.73
N ASP A 216 27.76 16.56 11.44
CA ASP A 216 26.45 16.71 12.07
C ASP A 216 25.32 16.66 11.06
N ARG A 217 25.49 17.31 9.90
CA ARG A 217 24.49 17.29 8.83
C ARG A 217 24.27 15.87 8.29
N ILE A 218 25.33 15.09 8.11
CA ILE A 218 25.25 13.70 7.65
C ILE A 218 24.57 12.83 8.71
N ALA A 219 24.97 12.95 9.97
CA ALA A 219 24.37 12.21 11.07
C ALA A 219 22.86 12.48 11.17
N GLN A 220 22.46 13.75 11.11
CA GLN A 220 21.04 14.14 11.14
C GLN A 220 20.26 13.62 9.92
N ASN A 221 20.87 13.60 8.74
CA ASN A 221 20.27 12.99 7.56
C ASN A 221 20.06 11.47 7.76
N ILE A 222 21.04 10.76 8.31
CA ILE A 222 20.95 9.32 8.59
C ILE A 222 19.84 9.03 9.61
N ILE A 223 19.83 9.76 10.73
CA ILE A 223 18.82 9.61 11.80
C ILE A 223 17.43 9.83 11.24
N LYS A 224 17.22 10.96 10.55
CA LYS A 224 15.94 11.27 9.90
C LYS A 224 15.52 10.19 8.91
N SER A 225 16.46 9.74 8.06
CA SER A 225 16.20 8.70 7.06
C SER A 225 15.82 7.38 7.71
N HIS A 226 16.45 7.01 8.83
CA HIS A 226 16.12 5.82 9.60
C HIS A 226 14.69 5.91 10.15
N LEU A 227 14.34 7.00 10.83
CA LEU A 227 13.01 7.19 11.42
C LEU A 227 11.90 7.16 10.36
N GLU A 228 12.11 7.79 9.20
CA GLU A 228 11.13 7.82 8.10
C GLU A 228 11.02 6.51 7.33
N THR A 229 11.93 5.56 7.55
CA THR A 229 11.97 4.26 6.86
C THR A 229 11.90 3.07 7.82
N CYS A 230 11.60 3.31 9.08
CA CYS A 230 11.20 2.23 9.98
C CYS A 230 9.76 1.84 9.71
N GLN A 231 9.48 0.53 9.70
CA GLN A 231 8.13 0.03 9.44
C GLN A 231 7.13 0.46 10.52
N TYR A 232 7.61 0.58 11.75
CA TYR A 232 6.82 0.98 12.92
C TYR A 232 7.53 2.10 13.67
N THR A 233 6.76 3.08 14.16
CA THR A 233 7.26 4.07 15.11
C THR A 233 7.40 3.45 16.50
N MET A 234 8.15 4.12 17.38
CA MET A 234 8.29 3.66 18.77
C MET A 234 6.95 3.64 19.51
N GLU A 235 6.08 4.61 19.25
CA GLU A 235 4.74 4.66 19.84
C GLU A 235 3.88 3.48 19.38
N GLU A 236 3.93 3.13 18.09
CA GLU A 236 3.21 1.97 17.55
C GLU A 236 3.73 0.67 18.17
N LEU A 237 5.05 0.52 18.29
CA LEU A 237 5.67 -0.65 18.93
C LEU A 237 5.26 -0.76 20.41
N HIS A 238 5.20 0.34 21.15
CA HIS A 238 4.71 0.36 22.53
C HIS A 238 3.22 -0.03 22.62
N GLN A 239 2.38 0.42 21.69
CA GLN A 239 0.97 0.02 21.64
C GLN A 239 0.79 -1.48 21.32
N LEU A 240 1.67 -2.03 20.49
CA LEU A 240 1.67 -3.45 20.12
C LEU A 240 2.31 -4.35 21.18
N ALA A 241 3.09 -3.81 22.12
CA ALA A 241 3.87 -4.60 23.10
C ALA A 241 3.01 -5.56 23.94
N TRP A 242 1.73 -5.23 24.15
CA TRP A 242 0.77 -6.05 24.90
C TRP A 242 -0.06 -6.99 24.01
N GLN A 243 0.04 -6.84 22.69
CA GLN A 243 -0.66 -7.70 21.73
C GLN A 243 0.19 -8.94 21.46
N THR A 244 -0.05 -9.99 22.24
CA THR A 244 0.66 -11.26 22.09
C THR A 244 -0.19 -12.29 21.35
N HIS A 245 0.48 -13.22 20.68
CA HIS A 245 -0.20 -14.34 20.05
C HIS A 245 -0.83 -15.27 21.08
N THR A 246 -2.09 -15.66 20.85
CA THR A 246 -2.76 -16.63 21.72
C THR A 246 -2.21 -18.04 21.50
N TYR A 247 -2.48 -18.93 22.44
CA TYR A 247 -2.09 -20.34 22.32
C TYR A 247 -2.61 -20.99 21.03
N GLU A 248 -3.86 -20.69 20.65
CA GLU A 248 -4.49 -21.19 19.44
C GLU A 248 -3.78 -20.67 18.18
N GLU A 249 -3.42 -19.39 18.16
CA GLU A 249 -2.69 -18.78 17.03
C GLU A 249 -1.28 -19.39 16.89
N ILE A 250 -0.57 -19.59 18.01
CA ILE A 250 0.75 -20.26 18.01
C ILE A 250 0.62 -21.69 17.43
N LYS A 251 -0.42 -22.43 17.82
CA LYS A 251 -0.68 -23.78 17.31
C LYS A 251 -0.98 -23.76 15.79
N VAL A 252 -1.61 -22.71 15.28
CA VAL A 252 -1.80 -22.53 13.84
C VAL A 252 -0.46 -22.37 13.13
N TYR A 253 0.50 -21.61 13.68
CA TYR A 253 1.84 -21.53 13.08
C TYR A 253 2.60 -22.85 13.12
N GLN A 254 2.53 -23.56 14.25
CA GLN A 254 3.20 -24.86 14.43
C GLN A 254 2.64 -25.97 13.54
N SER A 255 1.38 -25.86 13.13
CA SER A 255 0.74 -26.85 12.26
C SER A 255 0.94 -26.57 10.76
N LYS A 256 1.56 -25.44 10.39
CA LYS A 256 1.89 -25.15 8.99
C LYS A 256 2.94 -26.13 8.48
N THR A 257 2.91 -26.35 7.16
CA THR A 257 4.04 -27.01 6.50
C THR A 257 5.26 -26.10 6.57
N ARG A 258 6.45 -26.71 6.53
CA ARG A 258 7.72 -25.99 6.53
C ARG A 258 7.77 -24.94 5.41
N GLU A 259 7.36 -25.33 4.22
CA GLU A 259 7.38 -24.46 3.03
C GLU A 259 6.43 -23.26 3.20
N ALA A 260 5.26 -23.46 3.82
CA ALA A 260 4.31 -22.38 4.05
C ALA A 260 4.83 -21.35 5.07
N LEU A 261 5.46 -21.81 6.16
CA LEU A 261 6.01 -20.90 7.17
C LEU A 261 7.25 -20.18 6.64
N TRP A 262 8.14 -20.87 5.91
CA TRP A 262 9.26 -20.24 5.21
C TRP A 262 8.80 -19.16 4.23
N GLN A 263 7.75 -19.43 3.45
CA GLN A 263 7.18 -18.44 2.54
C GLN A 263 6.64 -17.22 3.29
N GLN A 264 6.00 -17.39 4.45
CA GLN A 264 5.55 -16.27 5.27
C GLN A 264 6.73 -15.45 5.81
N CYS A 265 7.75 -16.09 6.38
CA CYS A 265 8.96 -15.41 6.84
C CYS A 265 9.65 -14.66 5.68
N ALA A 266 9.77 -15.28 4.51
CA ALA A 266 10.35 -14.67 3.32
C ALA A 266 9.58 -13.42 2.87
N ILE A 267 8.24 -13.42 2.95
CA ILE A 267 7.41 -12.24 2.66
C ILE A 267 7.73 -11.10 3.64
N GLN A 268 7.80 -11.40 4.95
CA GLN A 268 8.11 -10.38 5.96
C GLN A 268 9.52 -9.81 5.79
N ILE A 269 10.52 -10.67 5.58
CA ILE A 269 11.90 -10.25 5.31
C ILE A 269 11.97 -9.41 4.02
N THR A 270 11.26 -9.82 2.96
CA THR A 270 11.21 -9.06 1.69
C THR A 270 10.61 -7.67 1.90
N HIS A 271 9.59 -7.52 2.73
CA HIS A 271 9.06 -6.21 3.09
C HIS A 271 10.08 -5.39 3.89
N ALA A 272 10.75 -5.96 4.89
CA ALA A 272 11.80 -5.28 5.64
C ALA A 272 12.96 -4.81 4.74
N ILE A 273 13.38 -5.62 3.78
CA ILE A 273 14.39 -5.27 2.77
C ILE A 273 13.98 -4.02 1.97
N GLN A 274 12.69 -3.88 1.61
CA GLN A 274 12.22 -2.70 0.87
C GLN A 274 12.43 -1.40 1.67
N TYR A 275 12.21 -1.45 2.99
CA TYR A 275 12.46 -0.33 3.89
C TYR A 275 13.96 -0.03 4.03
N VAL A 276 14.82 -1.05 4.06
CA VAL A 276 16.29 -0.86 4.07
C VAL A 276 16.79 -0.26 2.75
N VAL A 277 16.23 -0.67 1.61
CA VAL A 277 16.57 -0.08 0.30
C VAL A 277 16.14 1.39 0.25
N GLU A 278 14.97 1.73 0.80
CA GLU A 278 14.53 3.12 0.87
C GLU A 278 15.38 3.95 1.83
N PHE A 279 15.80 3.37 2.96
CA PHE A 279 16.78 3.98 3.86
C PHE A 279 18.07 4.32 3.13
N ALA A 280 18.65 3.34 2.42
CA ALA A 280 19.89 3.49 1.68
C ALA A 280 19.86 4.69 0.73
N LYS A 281 18.80 4.79 -0.08
CA LYS A 281 18.62 5.87 -1.07
C LYS A 281 18.56 7.27 -0.45
N ARG A 282 18.21 7.37 0.82
CA ARG A 282 18.07 8.64 1.55
C ARG A 282 19.34 9.05 2.29
N ILE A 283 20.30 8.13 2.46
CA ILE A 283 21.61 8.46 3.01
C ILE A 283 22.36 9.35 2.03
N THR A 284 22.88 10.46 2.54
CA THR A 284 23.68 11.43 1.79
C THR A 284 24.84 10.73 1.06
N GLY A 285 25.00 10.98 -0.24
CA GLY A 285 26.04 10.38 -1.08
C GLY A 285 25.72 9.00 -1.67
N PHE A 286 24.75 8.24 -1.12
CA PHE A 286 24.49 6.86 -1.59
C PHE A 286 24.03 6.80 -3.06
N MET A 287 23.17 7.74 -3.47
CA MET A 287 22.66 7.80 -4.84
C MET A 287 23.68 8.32 -5.86
N GLU A 288 24.80 8.87 -5.38
CA GLU A 288 25.90 9.39 -6.21
C GLU A 288 26.89 8.27 -6.59
N LEU A 289 26.86 7.14 -5.85
CA LEU A 289 27.62 5.94 -6.17
C LEU A 289 27.16 5.33 -7.51
N CYS A 290 28.04 4.60 -8.17
CA CYS A 290 27.65 3.88 -9.39
C CYS A 290 26.63 2.77 -9.08
N GLN A 291 25.80 2.43 -10.07
CA GLN A 291 24.73 1.43 -9.88
C GLN A 291 25.24 0.07 -9.39
N ASN A 292 26.44 -0.33 -9.83
CA ASN A 292 27.07 -1.58 -9.41
C ASN A 292 27.42 -1.56 -7.92
N ASP A 293 28.03 -0.48 -7.44
CA ASP A 293 28.42 -0.32 -6.04
C ASP A 293 27.17 -0.22 -5.14
N GLN A 294 26.12 0.50 -5.57
CA GLN A 294 24.83 0.53 -4.85
C GLN A 294 24.25 -0.89 -4.70
N ILE A 295 24.25 -1.68 -5.78
CA ILE A 295 23.75 -3.06 -5.76
C ILE A 295 24.63 -3.94 -4.87
N LEU A 296 25.95 -3.76 -4.91
CA LEU A 296 26.89 -4.55 -4.12
C LEU A 296 26.69 -4.31 -2.62
N LEU A 297 26.64 -3.04 -2.20
CA LEU A 297 26.39 -2.66 -0.80
C LEU A 297 25.05 -3.19 -0.29
N LEU A 298 23.98 -3.08 -1.10
CA LEU A 298 22.68 -3.64 -0.74
C LEU A 298 22.68 -5.16 -0.69
N LYS A 299 23.44 -5.83 -1.56
CA LYS A 299 23.54 -7.30 -1.54
C LYS A 299 24.30 -7.81 -0.32
N SER A 300 25.32 -7.10 0.15
CA SER A 300 26.11 -7.50 1.32
C SER A 300 25.45 -7.11 2.64
N GLY A 301 25.04 -5.84 2.79
CA GLY A 301 24.63 -5.29 4.09
C GLY A 301 23.14 -5.36 4.39
N CYS A 302 22.26 -5.61 3.41
CA CYS A 302 20.83 -5.41 3.63
C CYS A 302 20.23 -6.36 4.68
N LEU A 303 20.60 -7.65 4.68
CA LEU A 303 20.09 -8.59 5.67
C LEU A 303 20.63 -8.28 7.08
N GLU A 304 21.89 -7.84 7.19
CA GLU A 304 22.49 -7.41 8.45
C GLU A 304 21.72 -6.21 9.03
N VAL A 305 21.39 -5.21 8.21
CA VAL A 305 20.55 -4.09 8.64
C VAL A 305 19.14 -4.53 9.05
N VAL A 306 18.55 -5.51 8.35
CA VAL A 306 17.25 -6.09 8.76
C VAL A 306 17.35 -6.70 10.15
N LEU A 307 18.42 -7.48 10.43
CA LEU A 307 18.64 -8.06 11.75
C LEU A 307 18.88 -7.00 12.83
N VAL A 308 19.68 -5.97 12.54
CA VAL A 308 19.89 -4.83 13.44
C VAL A 308 18.56 -4.17 13.77
N ARG A 309 17.74 -3.84 12.78
CA ARG A 309 16.44 -3.19 12.99
C ARG A 309 15.40 -4.09 13.67
N MET A 310 15.58 -5.41 13.61
CA MET A 310 14.72 -6.38 14.30
C MET A 310 14.76 -6.17 15.82
N CYS A 311 15.85 -5.64 16.39
CA CYS A 311 15.93 -5.38 17.84
C CYS A 311 14.85 -4.39 18.33
N ARG A 312 14.43 -3.44 17.48
CA ARG A 312 13.34 -2.50 17.79
C ARG A 312 12.00 -3.22 17.98
N ALA A 313 11.83 -4.33 17.26
CA ALA A 313 10.64 -5.17 17.25
C ALA A 313 10.77 -6.39 18.19
N PHE A 314 11.80 -6.41 19.05
CA PHE A 314 12.07 -7.49 19.99
C PHE A 314 11.82 -7.03 21.42
N ASN A 315 11.14 -7.87 22.19
CA ASN A 315 10.89 -7.66 23.60
C ASN A 315 11.80 -8.59 24.44
N PRO A 316 12.85 -8.05 25.07
CA PRO A 316 13.80 -8.86 25.84
C PRO A 316 13.24 -9.38 27.17
N LEU A 317 12.13 -8.82 27.68
CA LEU A 317 11.56 -9.23 28.97
C LEU A 317 10.89 -10.61 28.90
N ASN A 318 10.21 -10.88 27.78
CA ASN A 318 9.47 -12.13 27.57
C ASN A 318 10.00 -12.94 26.37
N ASN A 319 11.12 -12.51 25.77
CA ASN A 319 11.78 -13.17 24.64
C ASN A 319 10.84 -13.37 23.45
N THR A 320 10.15 -12.29 23.05
CA THR A 320 9.21 -12.31 21.92
C THR A 320 9.59 -11.30 20.86
N VAL A 321 9.23 -11.59 19.61
CA VAL A 321 9.43 -10.70 18.46
C VAL A 321 8.07 -10.38 17.84
N LEU A 322 7.92 -9.15 17.35
CA LEU A 322 6.75 -8.74 16.58
C LEU A 322 6.73 -9.48 15.23
N PHE A 323 5.71 -10.30 15.01
CA PHE A 323 5.51 -11.05 13.78
C PHE A 323 4.03 -10.97 13.38
N GLU A 324 3.75 -10.55 12.14
CA GLU A 324 2.37 -10.35 11.64
C GLU A 324 1.47 -9.49 12.57
N GLY A 325 2.06 -8.49 13.23
CA GLY A 325 1.34 -7.51 14.05
C GLY A 325 1.12 -7.91 15.51
N LYS A 326 1.60 -9.08 15.95
CA LYS A 326 1.59 -9.48 17.37
C LYS A 326 2.94 -10.02 17.81
N TYR A 327 3.22 -9.91 19.10
CA TYR A 327 4.42 -10.48 19.69
C TYR A 327 4.27 -11.97 19.94
N GLY A 328 5.27 -12.74 19.56
CA GLY A 328 5.34 -14.16 19.93
C GLY A 328 6.77 -14.67 20.01
N GLY A 329 6.93 -15.79 20.72
CA GLY A 329 8.24 -16.38 20.99
C GLY A 329 8.71 -17.34 19.89
N MET A 330 9.91 -17.87 20.07
CA MET A 330 10.56 -18.83 19.16
C MET A 330 9.68 -20.04 18.79
N GLN A 331 8.77 -20.45 19.69
CA GLN A 331 7.88 -21.59 19.49
C GLN A 331 6.95 -21.45 18.28
N MET A 332 6.69 -20.24 17.80
CA MET A 332 5.90 -20.01 16.58
C MET A 332 6.66 -20.48 15.33
N PHE A 333 7.99 -20.43 15.37
CA PHE A 333 8.86 -20.70 14.24
C PHE A 333 9.28 -22.17 14.14
N LYS A 334 8.81 -23.03 15.04
CA LYS A 334 9.19 -24.46 15.11
C LYS A 334 8.97 -25.22 13.80
N ALA A 335 7.92 -24.89 13.04
CA ALA A 335 7.64 -25.55 11.75
C ALA A 335 8.67 -25.23 10.65
N LEU A 336 9.56 -24.24 10.84
CA LEU A 336 10.66 -23.97 9.91
C LEU A 336 11.66 -25.13 9.83
N GLY A 337 11.76 -25.94 10.90
CA GLY A 337 12.73 -27.03 10.99
C GLY A 337 14.18 -26.55 10.98
N SER A 338 14.42 -25.35 11.53
CA SER A 338 15.75 -24.71 11.58
C SER A 338 15.90 -24.00 12.92
N ASP A 339 15.79 -24.76 14.01
CA ASP A 339 15.80 -24.24 15.38
C ASP A 339 17.09 -23.47 15.67
N ASP A 340 18.24 -23.92 15.17
CA ASP A 340 19.53 -23.22 15.32
C ASP A 340 19.49 -21.79 14.77
N LEU A 341 18.97 -21.61 13.54
CA LEU A 341 18.86 -20.28 12.92
C LEU A 341 17.92 -19.35 13.72
N VAL A 342 16.80 -19.90 14.20
CA VAL A 342 15.83 -19.13 14.99
C VAL A 342 16.46 -18.73 16.32
N ASN A 343 17.18 -19.64 16.98
CA ASN A 343 17.85 -19.37 18.24
C ASN A 343 18.92 -18.28 18.07
N GLU A 344 19.79 -18.41 17.07
CA GLU A 344 20.83 -17.40 16.77
C GLU A 344 20.21 -16.02 16.47
N ALA A 345 19.09 -15.96 15.75
CA ALA A 345 18.41 -14.69 15.48
C ALA A 345 17.82 -14.05 16.75
N PHE A 346 17.22 -14.85 17.64
CA PHE A 346 16.69 -14.38 18.92
C PHE A 346 17.81 -13.96 19.88
N ASP A 347 18.90 -14.73 19.94
CA ASP A 347 20.07 -14.42 20.77
C ASP A 347 20.77 -13.16 20.28
N PHE A 348 20.92 -12.98 18.96
CA PHE A 348 21.41 -11.74 18.37
C PHE A 348 20.55 -10.54 18.79
N ALA A 349 19.22 -10.62 18.64
CA ALA A 349 18.32 -9.53 19.00
C ALA A 349 18.39 -9.21 20.51
N LYS A 350 18.43 -10.24 21.35
CA LYS A 350 18.56 -10.09 22.80
C LYS A 350 19.88 -9.42 23.19
N ASN A 351 20.99 -9.84 22.60
CA ASN A 351 22.30 -9.26 22.85
C ASN A 351 22.35 -7.80 22.39
N LEU A 352 21.78 -7.48 21.22
CA LEU A 352 21.72 -6.11 20.73
C LEU A 352 20.84 -5.21 21.62
N CYS A 353 19.69 -5.71 22.09
CA CYS A 353 18.85 -4.99 23.06
C CYS A 353 19.55 -4.75 24.41
N SER A 354 20.48 -5.63 24.82
CA SER A 354 21.24 -5.46 26.07
C SER A 354 22.18 -4.24 26.04
N LEU A 355 22.54 -3.76 24.85
CA LEU A 355 23.34 -2.56 24.67
C LEU A 355 22.55 -1.26 24.89
N GLN A 356 21.21 -1.32 24.96
CA GLN A 356 20.32 -0.18 25.18
C GLN A 356 20.56 0.99 24.22
N LEU A 357 20.86 0.68 22.96
CA LEU A 357 21.09 1.69 21.93
C LEU A 357 19.84 2.55 21.72
N THR A 358 20.06 3.86 21.62
CA THR A 358 19.06 4.83 21.21
C THR A 358 18.70 4.67 19.73
N GLU A 359 17.56 5.21 19.30
CA GLU A 359 17.16 5.20 17.88
C GLU A 359 18.21 5.88 16.98
N GLU A 360 18.90 6.89 17.50
CA GLU A 360 19.96 7.60 16.79
C GLU A 360 21.19 6.69 16.59
N GLU A 361 21.60 5.97 17.63
CA GLU A 361 22.71 5.01 17.56
C GLU A 361 22.37 3.84 16.63
N ILE A 362 21.15 3.32 16.68
CA ILE A 362 20.68 2.27 15.76
C ILE A 362 20.70 2.78 14.31
N ALA A 363 20.32 4.04 14.07
CA ALA A 363 20.36 4.66 12.74
C ALA A 363 21.79 4.76 12.19
N LEU A 364 22.72 5.28 13.01
CA LEU A 364 24.12 5.42 12.65
C LEU A 364 24.79 4.06 12.43
N PHE A 365 24.53 3.09 13.31
CA PHE A 365 25.04 1.74 13.18
C PHE A 365 24.49 1.04 11.93
N SER A 366 23.19 1.18 11.64
CA SER A 366 22.58 0.66 10.41
C SER A 366 23.24 1.22 9.16
N SER A 367 23.56 2.52 9.15
CA SER A 367 24.27 3.17 8.04
C SER A 367 25.69 2.64 7.88
N ALA A 368 26.42 2.51 9.00
CA ALA A 368 27.79 2.00 9.00
C ALA A 368 27.86 0.55 8.48
N VAL A 369 26.94 -0.31 8.91
CA VAL A 369 26.80 -1.70 8.42
C VAL A 369 26.51 -1.73 6.93
N LEU A 370 25.60 -0.87 6.45
CA LEU A 370 25.20 -0.87 5.05
C LEU A 370 26.28 -0.36 4.09
N ILE A 371 27.02 0.66 4.49
CA ILE A 371 28.02 1.34 3.66
C ILE A 371 29.40 0.67 3.81
N SER A 372 29.54 -0.29 4.72
CA SER A 372 30.75 -1.10 4.81
C SER A 372 30.88 -1.96 3.56
N PRO A 373 31.91 -1.76 2.71
CA PRO A 373 32.23 -2.75 1.72
C PRO A 373 32.68 -3.99 2.47
N GLY A 374 31.97 -5.11 2.31
CA GLY A 374 32.46 -6.40 2.81
C GLY A 374 33.79 -6.78 2.15
N ASN A 375 34.12 -8.07 2.12
CA ASN A 375 35.31 -8.60 1.41
C ASN A 375 35.34 -8.35 -0.12
N TYR A 376 34.48 -7.48 -0.65
CA TYR A 376 34.36 -7.12 -2.05
C TYR A 376 34.94 -5.73 -2.29
N SER A 377 35.94 -5.64 -3.17
CA SER A 377 36.52 -4.37 -3.59
C SER A 377 35.46 -3.52 -4.31
N LEU A 378 35.11 -2.36 -3.76
CA LEU A 378 34.28 -1.37 -4.46
C LEU A 378 34.99 -0.92 -5.74
N GLN A 379 34.25 -0.69 -6.82
CA GLN A 379 34.82 -0.12 -8.04
C GLN A 379 35.21 1.34 -7.84
N THR A 380 34.54 2.04 -6.95
CA THR A 380 34.92 3.38 -6.48
C THR A 380 35.07 3.41 -4.96
N PRO A 381 36.26 3.07 -4.40
CA PRO A 381 36.56 3.39 -3.03
C PRO A 381 36.75 4.91 -2.93
N GLN A 382 35.79 5.63 -2.36
CA GLN A 382 36.00 7.02 -1.94
C GLN A 382 36.64 7.05 -0.56
#